data_AF-A0A7S1JUT5-F1
#
_entry.id   AF-A0A7S1JUT5-F1
#
_cell.length_a   1.000
_cell.length_b   1.000
_cell.length_c   1.000
_cell.angle_alpha   90.00
_cell.angle_beta   90.00
_cell.angle_gamma   90.00
#
_symmetry.space_group_name_H-M   'P 1'
#
loop_
_entity.id
_entity.type
_entity.pdbx_description
1 polymer ?
#
loop_
_entity_poly.entity_id
_entity_poly.type
_entity_poly.pdbx_seq_one_letter_code
_entity_poly.pdbx_strand_id
1 'polypeptide(L)'
;MAIKKTRQRVYKKVRRTPKSLHRRRFDVKKSMRDPTMKSLWDDSKTVTQNLAATSVAAFAEQLPEKIPKSVPKKLSEWDAPIVKKLHEKHGDDYKAMERDIKVNVLQWTAANIEKRVAKWKRNYVSGLPKGPAQKDDGKGQLGGRAAESDVQMAEGEPKEVTRAMRRRENMKLRKMILTRK
;
A
#
# COMPACT_ATOMS: atom_id res chain seq x y z
N MET A 1 -62.48 25.35 -53.62
CA MET A 1 -61.40 25.14 -52.62
C MET A 1 -60.31 24.27 -53.24
N ALA A 2 -59.06 24.73 -53.29
CA ALA A 2 -57.97 24.01 -53.93
C ALA A 2 -57.33 22.99 -52.98
N ILE A 3 -57.35 21.70 -53.35
CA ILE A 3 -56.76 20.61 -52.58
C ILE A 3 -55.23 20.70 -52.69
N LYS A 4 -54.54 20.96 -51.58
CA LYS A 4 -53.07 21.01 -51.53
C LYS A 4 -52.52 19.60 -51.85
N LYS A 5 -51.79 19.47 -52.96
CA LYS A 5 -51.08 18.22 -53.32
C LYS A 5 -50.14 17.85 -52.17
N THR A 6 -50.41 16.73 -51.50
CA THR A 6 -49.55 16.23 -50.43
C THR A 6 -48.22 15.78 -51.04
N ARG A 7 -47.10 16.20 -50.43
CA ARG A 7 -45.76 15.84 -50.90
C ARG A 7 -45.63 14.32 -50.93
N GLN A 8 -45.46 13.73 -52.11
CA GLN A 8 -45.14 12.31 -52.25
C GLN A 8 -43.84 12.03 -51.47
N ARG A 9 -43.90 11.12 -50.51
CA ARG A 9 -42.72 10.70 -49.74
C ARG A 9 -41.83 9.87 -50.67
N VAL A 10 -40.72 10.44 -51.12
CA VAL A 10 -39.69 9.71 -51.87
C VAL A 10 -39.09 8.66 -50.93
N TYR A 11 -39.29 7.39 -51.26
CA TYR A 11 -38.70 6.28 -50.51
C TYR A 11 -37.17 6.34 -50.61
N LYS A 12 -36.51 6.67 -49.49
CA LYS A 12 -35.05 6.58 -49.38
C LYS A 12 -34.69 5.20 -48.84
N LYS A 13 -33.96 4.41 -49.63
CA LYS A 13 -33.43 3.11 -49.18
C LYS A 13 -32.53 3.32 -47.96
N VAL A 14 -32.92 2.75 -46.82
CA VAL A 14 -32.14 2.82 -45.58
C VAL A 14 -30.91 1.91 -45.75
N ARG A 15 -29.71 2.52 -45.76
CA ARG A 15 -28.46 1.75 -45.72
C ARG A 15 -28.23 1.27 -44.28
N ARG A 16 -28.37 -0.04 -44.03
CA ARG A 16 -27.95 -0.66 -42.77
C ARG A 16 -26.48 -0.99 -42.87
N THR A 17 -25.62 -0.18 -42.25
CA THR A 17 -24.22 -0.60 -42.03
C THR A 17 -24.23 -1.73 -41.00
N PRO A 18 -23.64 -2.90 -41.27
CA PRO A 18 -23.55 -3.97 -40.28
C PRO A 18 -22.86 -3.46 -39.01
N LYS A 19 -23.33 -3.90 -37.83
CA LYS A 19 -22.77 -3.49 -36.52
C LYS A 19 -21.26 -3.78 -36.41
N SER A 20 -20.74 -4.75 -37.18
CA SER A 20 -19.32 -5.06 -37.29
C SER A 20 -18.50 -3.90 -37.87
N LEU A 21 -19.03 -3.14 -38.84
CA LEU A 21 -18.40 -1.91 -39.34
C LEU A 21 -18.54 -0.72 -38.37
N HIS A 22 -19.48 -0.80 -37.43
CA HIS A 22 -19.64 0.19 -36.34
C HIS A 22 -18.63 0.01 -35.21
N ARG A 23 -17.85 -1.07 -35.21
CA ARG A 23 -16.60 -1.13 -34.44
C ARG A 23 -15.58 -0.24 -35.14
N ARG A 24 -15.83 1.07 -35.13
CA ARG A 24 -14.77 2.06 -35.19
C ARG A 24 -13.72 1.57 -34.21
N ARG A 25 -12.51 1.31 -34.71
CA ARG A 25 -11.37 0.92 -33.88
C ARG A 25 -11.39 1.85 -32.68
N PHE A 26 -11.40 1.29 -31.48
CA PHE A 26 -11.24 2.11 -30.29
C PHE A 26 -9.94 2.89 -30.51
N ASP A 27 -10.02 4.21 -30.65
CA ASP A 27 -8.87 5.06 -30.93
C ASP A 27 -7.98 5.05 -29.69
N VAL A 28 -7.11 4.05 -29.59
CA VAL A 28 -6.29 3.79 -28.41
C VAL A 28 -5.48 5.04 -28.10
N LYS A 29 -4.88 5.65 -29.13
CA LYS A 29 -4.14 6.91 -29.05
C LYS A 29 -4.92 8.06 -28.42
N LYS A 30 -6.25 8.13 -28.63
CA LYS A 30 -7.09 9.19 -28.04
C LYS A 30 -7.38 8.93 -26.56
N SER A 31 -7.45 7.66 -26.15
CA SER A 31 -7.72 7.24 -24.77
C SER A 31 -6.48 7.22 -23.86
N MET A 32 -5.27 7.23 -24.43
CA MET A 32 -4.02 7.22 -23.67
C MET A 32 -3.83 8.52 -22.88
N ARG A 33 -3.56 8.35 -21.58
CA ARG A 33 -3.29 9.47 -20.65
C ARG A 33 -1.84 9.96 -20.77
N ASP A 34 -0.90 9.07 -21.01
CA ASP A 34 0.53 9.40 -21.03
C ASP A 34 0.95 9.98 -22.39
N PRO A 35 1.60 11.16 -22.40
CA PRO A 35 1.94 11.86 -23.64
C PRO A 35 3.02 11.14 -24.46
N THR A 36 4.00 10.53 -23.78
CA THR A 36 5.10 9.74 -24.38
C THR A 36 4.59 8.49 -25.08
N MET A 37 3.67 7.76 -24.46
CA MET A 37 3.00 6.63 -25.12
C MET A 37 2.17 7.09 -26.31
N LYS A 38 1.49 8.21 -26.18
CA LYS A 38 0.66 8.77 -27.25
C LYS A 38 1.47 9.16 -28.49
N SER A 39 2.69 9.67 -28.32
CA SER A 39 3.58 9.99 -29.44
C SER A 39 4.16 8.74 -30.11
N LEU A 40 4.50 7.72 -29.33
CA LEU A 40 5.07 6.46 -29.84
C LEU A 40 4.02 5.54 -30.48
N TRP A 41 2.75 5.69 -30.11
CA TRP A 41 1.68 4.82 -30.60
C TRP A 41 1.29 5.09 -32.06
N ASP A 42 1.31 4.02 -32.84
CA ASP A 42 0.94 3.97 -34.25
C ASP A 42 -0.33 3.13 -34.44
N ASP A 43 -1.42 3.76 -34.89
CA ASP A 43 -2.72 3.11 -35.07
C ASP A 43 -2.76 2.16 -36.28
N SER A 44 -1.73 2.18 -37.14
CA SER A 44 -1.60 1.25 -38.26
C SER A 44 -1.05 -0.12 -37.86
N LYS A 45 -0.34 -0.19 -36.73
CA LYS A 45 0.30 -1.41 -36.21
C LYS A 45 -0.61 -2.19 -35.29
N THR A 46 -0.29 -3.48 -35.11
CA THR A 46 -0.97 -4.29 -34.09
C THR A 46 -0.52 -3.88 -32.68
N VAL A 47 -1.37 -4.13 -31.68
CA VAL A 47 -1.07 -3.85 -30.27
C VAL A 47 0.26 -4.50 -29.84
N THR A 48 0.52 -5.74 -30.27
CA THR A 48 1.74 -6.47 -29.92
C THR A 48 3.00 -5.83 -30.53
N GLN A 49 2.91 -5.33 -31.76
CA GLN A 49 4.01 -4.61 -32.41
C GLN A 49 4.31 -3.28 -31.71
N ASN A 50 3.27 -2.53 -31.33
CA ASN A 50 3.45 -1.28 -30.59
C ASN A 50 4.05 -1.53 -29.21
N LEU A 51 3.58 -2.56 -28.49
CA LEU A 51 4.14 -2.91 -27.18
C LEU A 51 5.61 -3.33 -27.27
N ALA A 52 6.02 -4.03 -28.34
CA ALA A 52 7.42 -4.37 -28.56
C ALA A 52 8.30 -3.13 -28.84
N ALA A 53 7.73 -2.08 -29.44
CA ALA A 53 8.43 -0.82 -29.68
C ALA A 53 8.54 0.06 -28.42
N THR A 54 7.59 -0.06 -27.48
CA THR A 54 7.59 0.74 -26.24
C THR A 54 8.45 0.06 -25.17
N SER A 55 9.67 0.54 -24.97
CA SER A 55 10.57 0.08 -23.89
C SER A 55 10.51 0.99 -22.67
N VAL A 56 10.88 0.47 -21.49
CA VAL A 56 10.97 1.26 -20.24
C VAL A 56 11.92 2.45 -20.37
N ALA A 57 12.95 2.33 -21.23
CA ALA A 57 13.90 3.41 -21.50
C ALA A 57 13.23 4.66 -22.09
N ALA A 58 12.15 4.49 -22.86
CA ALA A 58 11.39 5.62 -23.41
C ALA A 58 10.70 6.47 -22.34
N PHE A 59 10.61 5.97 -21.11
CA PHE A 59 10.01 6.67 -19.96
C PHE A 59 11.04 7.17 -18.95
N ALA A 60 12.34 7.01 -19.22
CA ALA A 60 13.40 7.38 -18.29
C ALA A 60 13.32 8.85 -17.85
N GLU A 61 12.93 9.76 -18.76
CA GLU A 61 12.77 11.19 -18.49
C GLU A 61 11.59 11.52 -17.56
N GLN A 62 10.54 10.69 -17.56
CA GLN A 62 9.34 10.90 -16.75
C GLN A 62 9.43 10.26 -15.36
N LEU A 63 10.35 9.31 -15.19
CA LEU A 63 10.55 8.60 -13.94
C LEU A 63 11.39 9.46 -12.98
N PRO A 64 10.99 9.58 -11.70
CA PRO A 64 11.81 10.27 -10.72
C PRO A 64 13.11 9.48 -10.45
N GLU A 65 14.24 10.17 -10.35
CA GLU A 65 15.55 9.55 -10.05
C GLU A 65 15.53 8.74 -8.75
N LYS A 66 14.72 9.16 -7.77
CA LYS A 66 14.54 8.48 -6.49
C LYS A 66 13.07 8.33 -6.17
N ILE A 67 12.63 7.07 -6.10
CA ILE A 67 11.31 6.73 -5.59
C ILE A 67 11.32 6.88 -4.06
N PRO A 68 10.45 7.70 -3.45
CA PRO A 68 10.38 7.79 -2.00
C PRO A 68 9.98 6.42 -1.43
N LYS A 69 10.79 5.88 -0.51
CA LYS A 69 10.61 4.53 0.06
C LYS A 69 9.25 4.33 0.75
N SER A 70 8.65 5.40 1.27
CA SER A 70 7.33 5.35 1.90
C SER A 70 6.76 6.75 2.04
N VAL A 71 5.51 6.93 1.61
CA VAL A 71 4.75 8.17 1.88
C VAL A 71 4.36 8.15 3.37
N PRO A 72 4.51 9.25 4.12
CA PRO A 72 4.09 9.30 5.51
C PRO A 72 2.60 8.96 5.59
N LYS A 73 2.27 7.88 6.28
CA LYS A 73 0.90 7.41 6.42
C LYS A 73 0.12 8.47 7.20
N LYS A 74 -0.88 9.07 6.56
CA LYS A 74 -1.87 9.93 7.23
C LYS A 74 -2.89 9.07 7.96
N LEU A 75 -3.47 9.60 9.03
CA LEU A 75 -4.63 8.98 9.67
C LEU A 75 -5.84 9.12 8.73
N SER A 76 -6.77 8.17 8.76
CA SER A 76 -8.00 8.23 7.97
C SER A 76 -8.79 9.50 8.31
N GLU A 77 -9.52 10.03 7.33
CA GLU A 77 -10.38 11.21 7.47
C GLU A 77 -11.44 11.02 8.57
N TRP A 78 -11.95 9.79 8.70
CA TRP A 78 -12.93 9.42 9.73
C TRP A 78 -12.32 9.26 11.13
N ASP A 79 -11.07 8.83 11.20
CA ASP A 79 -10.40 8.54 12.47
C ASP A 79 -9.86 9.80 13.15
N ALA A 80 -9.41 10.78 12.35
CA ALA A 80 -8.86 12.04 12.86
C ALA A 80 -9.78 12.80 13.83
N PRO A 81 -11.08 13.02 13.55
CA PRO A 81 -11.97 13.71 14.47
C PRO A 81 -12.24 12.91 15.75
N ILE A 82 -12.25 11.57 15.69
CA ILE A 82 -12.43 10.72 16.87
C ILE A 82 -11.23 10.85 17.80
N VAL A 83 -10.02 10.71 17.25
CA VAL A 83 -8.76 10.84 18.02
C VAL A 83 -8.61 12.23 18.60
N LYS A 84 -8.98 13.29 17.84
CA LYS A 84 -9.01 14.66 18.33
C LYS A 84 -9.92 14.80 19.55
N LYS A 85 -11.17 14.31 19.48
CA LYS A 85 -12.12 14.35 20.60
C LYS A 85 -11.66 13.55 21.81
N LEU A 86 -11.04 12.39 21.60
CA LEU A 86 -10.48 11.57 22.68
C LEU A 86 -9.35 12.31 23.40
N HIS A 87 -8.43 12.90 22.63
CA HIS A 87 -7.31 13.66 23.17
C HIS A 87 -7.76 14.95 23.87
N GLU A 88 -8.74 15.67 23.33
CA GLU A 88 -9.30 16.87 23.97
C GLU A 88 -9.99 16.56 25.32
N LYS A 89 -10.59 15.37 25.46
CA LYS A 89 -11.29 14.97 26.69
C LYS A 89 -10.37 14.39 27.76
N HIS A 90 -9.47 13.50 27.37
CA HIS A 90 -8.69 12.66 28.31
C HIS A 90 -7.19 12.97 28.28
N GLY A 91 -6.72 13.91 27.44
CA GLY A 91 -5.31 14.29 27.38
C GLY A 91 -4.40 13.17 26.88
N ASP A 92 -3.51 12.69 27.74
CA ASP A 92 -2.58 11.58 27.46
C ASP A 92 -2.96 10.27 28.20
N ASP A 93 -4.13 10.23 28.86
CA ASP A 93 -4.60 9.04 29.61
C ASP A 93 -5.28 8.00 28.69
N TYR A 94 -4.48 7.15 28.05
CA TYR A 94 -4.98 6.17 27.07
C TYR A 94 -5.95 5.12 27.65
N LYS A 95 -5.80 4.76 28.94
CA LYS A 95 -6.73 3.83 29.61
C LYS A 95 -8.12 4.44 29.81
N ALA A 96 -8.20 5.76 30.01
CA ALA A 96 -9.47 6.47 30.10
C ALA A 96 -10.14 6.58 28.72
N MET A 97 -9.34 6.85 27.67
CA MET A 97 -9.83 6.89 26.29
C MET A 97 -10.39 5.55 25.81
N GLU A 98 -9.76 4.44 26.19
CA GLU A 98 -10.23 3.09 25.86
C GLU A 98 -11.63 2.84 26.43
N ARG A 99 -11.88 3.30 27.66
CA ARG A 99 -13.16 3.11 28.38
C ARG A 99 -14.26 4.07 27.93
N ASP A 100 -13.95 5.13 27.17
CA ASP A 100 -14.94 6.08 26.67
C ASP A 100 -15.70 5.50 25.46
N ILE A 101 -16.68 4.63 25.73
CA ILE A 101 -17.49 3.93 24.73
C ILE A 101 -18.22 4.90 23.78
N LYS A 102 -18.54 6.12 24.25
CA LYS A 102 -19.29 7.10 23.46
C LYS A 102 -18.45 7.71 22.34
N VAL A 103 -17.17 8.01 22.63
CA VAL A 103 -16.27 8.61 21.65
C VAL A 103 -15.49 7.51 20.90
N ASN A 104 -15.04 6.48 21.60
CA ASN A 104 -14.36 5.32 21.05
C ASN A 104 -15.36 4.29 20.51
N VAL A 105 -16.11 4.66 19.47
CA VAL A 105 -17.17 3.82 18.87
C VAL A 105 -16.62 2.46 18.40
N LEU A 106 -15.38 2.45 17.90
CA LEU A 106 -14.71 1.26 17.40
C LEU A 106 -13.99 0.45 18.48
N GLN A 107 -14.16 0.82 19.76
CA GLN A 107 -13.60 0.13 20.92
C GLN A 107 -12.13 -0.22 20.75
N TRP A 108 -11.32 0.75 20.34
CA TRP A 108 -9.89 0.57 20.22
C TRP A 108 -9.24 0.35 21.58
N THR A 109 -8.30 -0.60 21.62
CA THR A 109 -7.45 -0.82 22.79
C THR A 109 -6.52 0.36 23.04
N ALA A 110 -6.05 0.55 24.28
CA ALA A 110 -5.16 1.65 24.64
C ALA A 110 -3.92 1.76 23.72
N ALA A 111 -3.28 0.64 23.38
CA ALA A 111 -2.11 0.61 22.48
C ALA A 111 -2.44 1.06 21.05
N ASN A 112 -3.65 0.79 20.57
CA ASN A 112 -4.10 1.27 19.26
C ASN A 112 -4.39 2.77 19.29
N ILE A 113 -4.97 3.26 20.38
CA ILE A 113 -5.21 4.68 20.60
C ILE A 113 -3.88 5.44 20.64
N GLU A 114 -2.89 4.96 21.37
CA GLU A 114 -1.54 5.54 21.45
C GLU A 114 -0.91 5.71 20.06
N LYS A 115 -0.90 4.65 19.24
CA LYS A 115 -0.37 4.70 17.86
C LYS A 115 -1.11 5.73 17.00
N ARG A 116 -2.43 5.84 17.18
CA ARG A 116 -3.28 6.77 16.41
C ARG A 116 -3.07 8.22 16.86
N VAL A 117 -2.96 8.46 18.17
CA VAL A 117 -2.64 9.77 18.76
C VAL A 117 -1.25 10.22 18.31
N ALA A 118 -0.23 9.35 18.37
CA ALA A 118 1.12 9.66 17.88
C ALA A 118 1.10 10.04 16.38
N LYS A 119 0.37 9.26 15.57
CA LYS A 119 0.17 9.55 14.14
C LYS A 119 -0.61 10.84 13.91
N TRP A 120 -1.57 11.17 14.76
CA TRP A 120 -2.35 12.40 14.69
C TRP A 120 -1.50 13.62 15.08
N LYS A 121 -0.77 13.57 16.20
CA LYS A 121 0.18 14.62 16.63
C LYS A 121 1.19 14.94 15.53
N ARG A 122 1.78 13.91 14.90
CA ARG A 122 2.73 14.05 13.78
C ARG A 122 2.15 14.71 12.52
N ASN A 123 0.86 14.55 12.25
CA ASN A 123 0.25 15.02 10.99
C ASN A 123 -0.54 16.33 11.14
N TYR A 124 -1.03 16.66 12.35
CA TYR A 124 -2.02 17.72 12.56
C TYR A 124 -1.64 18.76 13.62
N VAL A 125 -0.93 18.39 14.69
CA VAL A 125 -0.59 19.32 15.78
C VAL A 125 0.67 20.11 15.46
N SER A 126 1.66 19.47 14.84
CA SER A 126 2.83 20.15 14.32
C SER A 126 2.52 20.72 12.93
N GLY A 127 2.16 21.99 12.83
CA GLY A 127 2.24 22.74 11.57
C GLY A 127 3.68 22.95 11.05
N LEU A 128 4.64 22.14 11.50
CA LEU A 128 6.04 22.20 11.11
C LEU A 128 6.31 21.26 9.91
N PRO A 129 7.17 21.67 8.97
CA PRO A 129 7.48 20.91 7.77
C PRO A 129 8.03 19.52 8.12
N LYS A 130 7.66 18.55 7.28
CA LYS A 130 8.09 17.15 7.34
C LYS A 130 9.62 17.04 7.32
N GLY A 131 10.25 16.97 8.49
CA GLY A 131 11.60 16.43 8.62
C GLY A 131 11.61 14.93 8.34
N PRO A 132 12.69 14.37 7.76
CA PRO A 132 12.83 12.94 7.58
C PRO A 132 12.71 12.26 8.95
N ALA A 133 11.97 11.16 8.99
CA ALA A 133 11.77 10.35 10.18
C ALA A 133 13.11 10.15 10.91
N GLN A 134 13.21 10.63 12.15
CA GLN A 134 14.19 10.10 13.08
C GLN A 134 13.98 8.59 13.10
N LYS A 135 15.02 7.87 12.72
CA LYS A 135 15.08 6.43 12.92
C LYS A 135 15.15 6.25 14.42
N ASP A 136 14.09 5.72 15.01
CA ASP A 136 14.16 5.14 16.34
C ASP A 136 15.02 3.87 16.25
N ASP A 137 16.34 4.06 16.15
CA ASP A 137 17.34 3.03 16.43
C ASP A 137 17.48 2.91 17.96
N GLY A 138 16.34 2.84 18.66
CA GLY A 138 16.25 2.73 20.10
C GLY A 138 16.30 1.27 20.51
N LYS A 139 17.51 0.73 20.56
CA LYS A 139 17.83 -0.38 21.48
C LYS A 139 17.29 0.02 22.86
N GLY A 140 16.20 -0.60 23.29
CA GLY A 140 15.69 -0.45 24.65
C GLY A 140 16.73 -0.96 25.64
N GLN A 141 17.50 -0.03 26.21
CA GLN A 141 18.13 -0.22 27.52
C GLN A 141 16.98 -0.28 28.53
N LEU A 142 16.66 -1.48 28.99
CA LEU A 142 15.79 -1.66 30.15
C LEU A 142 16.59 -1.30 31.41
N GLY A 143 16.16 -0.21 32.04
CA GLY A 143 16.10 0.02 33.48
C GLY A 143 17.25 -0.51 34.34
N GLY A 144 18.10 0.42 34.78
CA GLY A 144 18.84 0.25 36.03
C GLY A 144 17.88 0.14 37.22
N ARG A 145 18.02 -0.93 37.99
CA ARG A 145 17.51 -1.06 39.36
C ARG A 145 18.71 -1.34 40.25
N ALA A 146 18.90 -0.49 41.25
CA ALA A 146 20.03 -0.53 42.17
C ALA A 146 20.05 -1.81 43.01
N ALA A 147 21.28 -2.29 43.24
CA ALA A 147 21.82 -3.02 44.38
C ALA A 147 20.94 -4.06 45.11
N GLU A 148 21.36 -5.33 45.09
CA GLU A 148 21.73 -6.10 46.30
C GLU A 148 22.26 -7.51 45.96
N SER A 149 23.37 -7.85 46.63
CA SER A 149 23.94 -9.17 46.98
C SER A 149 24.37 -10.19 45.91
N ASP A 150 25.68 -10.44 45.94
CA ASP A 150 26.39 -11.71 45.76
C ASP A 150 25.54 -12.99 45.72
N VAL A 151 25.58 -13.69 44.58
CA VAL A 151 25.73 -15.16 44.51
C VAL A 151 26.50 -15.50 43.23
N GLN A 152 27.71 -16.01 43.38
CA GLN A 152 28.44 -16.72 42.34
C GLN A 152 27.73 -18.04 42.04
N MET A 153 27.17 -18.20 40.85
CA MET A 153 26.94 -19.52 40.26
C MET A 153 27.15 -19.44 38.75
N ALA A 154 28.23 -20.08 38.32
CA ALA A 154 28.56 -20.30 36.92
C ALA A 154 27.66 -21.41 36.37
N GLU A 155 26.65 -21.05 35.57
CA GLU A 155 25.92 -22.01 34.75
C GLU A 155 26.03 -21.57 33.28
N GLY A 156 26.80 -22.33 32.52
CA GLY A 156 27.05 -22.08 31.11
C GLY A 156 25.76 -22.25 30.30
N GLU A 157 25.43 -21.21 29.54
CA GLU A 157 24.31 -21.23 28.60
C GLU A 157 24.49 -22.39 27.57
N PRO A 158 23.46 -23.22 27.33
CA PRO A 158 23.53 -24.23 26.29
C PRO A 158 23.53 -23.53 24.92
N LYS A 159 24.67 -23.63 24.21
CA LYS A 159 24.84 -23.14 22.84
C LYS A 159 23.64 -23.59 21.99
N GLU A 160 22.86 -22.62 21.52
CA GLU A 160 21.74 -22.86 20.62
C GLU A 160 22.23 -23.69 19.41
N VAL A 161 21.80 -24.95 19.34
CA VAL A 161 22.12 -25.82 18.22
C VAL A 161 21.50 -25.22 16.97
N THR A 162 22.33 -24.56 16.16
CA THR A 162 21.90 -23.93 14.92
C THR A 162 21.12 -24.92 14.07
N ARG A 163 20.11 -24.43 13.34
CA ARG A 163 19.22 -25.25 12.48
C ARG A 163 19.99 -26.15 11.51
N ALA A 164 21.21 -25.75 11.12
CA ALA A 164 22.13 -26.52 10.31
C ALA A 164 22.68 -27.78 11.01
N MET A 165 23.00 -27.68 12.31
CA MET A 165 23.49 -28.82 13.09
C MET A 165 22.40 -29.87 13.31
N ARG A 166 21.17 -29.46 13.67
CA ARG A 166 20.01 -30.38 13.77
C ARG A 166 19.74 -31.12 12.45
N ARG A 167 19.90 -30.43 11.31
CA ARG A 167 19.78 -31.06 9.97
C ARG A 167 20.86 -32.12 9.74
N ARG A 168 22.12 -31.86 10.12
CA ARG A 168 23.21 -32.83 10.00
C ARG A 168 22.98 -34.07 10.86
N GLU A 169 22.51 -33.89 12.09
CA GLU A 169 22.19 -35.01 12.99
C GLU A 169 21.06 -35.87 12.46
N ASN A 170 19.98 -35.25 11.97
CA ASN A 170 18.87 -35.98 11.36
C ASN A 170 19.29 -36.73 10.08
N MET A 171 20.23 -36.20 9.29
CA MET A 171 20.79 -36.93 8.14
C MET A 171 21.65 -38.11 8.57
N LYS A 172 22.46 -37.97 9.62
CA LYS A 172 23.25 -39.09 10.18
C LYS A 172 22.34 -40.22 10.68
N LEU A 173 21.29 -39.89 11.43
CA LEU A 173 20.31 -40.86 11.93
C LEU A 173 19.60 -41.60 10.79
N ARG A 174 19.13 -40.87 9.77
CA ARG A 174 18.50 -41.48 8.59
C ARG A 174 19.44 -42.43 7.84
N LYS A 175 20.71 -42.05 7.66
CA LYS A 175 21.71 -42.90 7.01
C LYS A 175 21.96 -44.18 7.81
N MET A 176 22.04 -44.07 9.14
CA MET A 176 22.27 -45.21 10.03
C MET A 176 21.11 -46.22 10.04
N ILE A 177 19.87 -45.74 9.93
CA ILE A 177 18.67 -46.59 9.82
C ILE A 177 18.66 -47.34 8.49
N LEU A 178 19.04 -46.67 7.40
CA LEU A 178 19.06 -47.26 6.06
C LEU A 178 20.15 -48.33 5.88
N THR A 179 21.26 -48.24 6.61
CA THR A 179 22.37 -49.20 6.56
C THR A 179 22.22 -50.40 7.51
N ARG A 180 21.12 -50.48 8.28
CA ARG A 180 20.82 -51.58 9.22
C ARG A 180 19.78 -52.57 8.69
N LYS A 181 19.42 -52.48 7.40
CA LYS A 181 18.71 -53.53 6.63
C LYS A 181 19.70 -54.20 5.70
#